data_AF-A0AAE3MLJ7-F1
#
_entry.id   AF-A0AAE3MLJ7-F1
#
_cell.length_a   1.000
_cell.length_b   1.000
_cell.length_c   1.000
_cell.angle_alpha   90.00
_cell.angle_beta   90.00
_cell.angle_gamma   90.00
#
_symmetry.space_group_name_H-M   'P 1'
#
loop_
_entity.id
_entity.type
_entity.pdbx_description
1 polymer ?
#
loop_
_entity_poly.entity_id
_entity_poly.type
_entity_poly.pdbx_seq_one_letter_code
_entity_poly.pdbx_strand_id
1 'polypeptide(L)'
;MGSSELNRYLGFLDTPPLWVKKQFGLEQFNFPEVEIAQQWLPQIPEGIRLGHQMEFIFLQCIARSEKYEIIAHNEALRESGRTLGEVDFILFDRKIKEYLHVELTFKFYIIDPDISEPIHRLMGPNRRDMFFTKLDKIRNEQLGQLSTPAGLSILEKLKLFDKKIVPQVCFKAQLFLPFGAEHGHIRPLNTACIAGYWLRFDAFNSPEFKDGLYFIPYKYEWPVNPSFNESYMTHYEVLLELNIRMIKENAPLVWRKKSDSTFEKFFVVWW
;
A
#
# COMPACT_ATOMS: atom_id res chain seq x y z
N MET A 1 -2.02 -8.65 -22.67
CA MET A 1 -1.56 -9.27 -21.40
C MET A 1 -0.37 -8.53 -20.79
N GLY A 2 0.64 -8.07 -21.54
CA GLY A 2 1.81 -7.38 -20.97
C GLY A 2 1.58 -5.98 -20.37
N SER A 3 0.53 -5.25 -20.76
CA SER A 3 0.28 -3.87 -20.26
C SER A 3 -0.17 -3.86 -18.79
N SER A 4 -1.00 -4.81 -18.38
CA SER A 4 -1.55 -4.88 -17.02
C SER A 4 -0.47 -5.06 -15.95
N GLU A 5 0.53 -5.90 -16.20
CA GLU A 5 1.60 -6.15 -15.24
C GLU A 5 2.47 -4.91 -15.04
N LEU A 6 2.94 -4.29 -16.12
CA LEU A 6 3.72 -3.04 -16.04
C LEU A 6 2.97 -1.97 -15.24
N ASN A 7 1.67 -1.81 -15.49
CA ASN A 7 0.84 -0.82 -14.79
C ASN A 7 0.76 -1.07 -13.28
N ARG A 8 0.80 -2.32 -12.83
CA ARG A 8 0.81 -2.68 -11.40
C ARG A 8 2.17 -2.40 -10.76
N TYR A 9 3.27 -2.66 -11.47
CA TYR A 9 4.61 -2.26 -11.03
C TYR A 9 4.75 -0.75 -10.92
N LEU A 10 4.30 -0.01 -11.94
CA LEU A 10 4.29 1.47 -11.93
C LEU A 10 3.42 1.98 -10.79
N GLY A 11 2.21 1.42 -10.59
CA GLY A 11 1.35 1.78 -9.47
C GLY A 11 2.02 1.60 -8.09
N PHE A 12 2.83 0.56 -7.92
CA PHE A 12 3.66 0.41 -6.72
C PHE A 12 4.75 1.48 -6.64
N LEU A 13 5.55 1.67 -7.69
CA LEU A 13 6.66 2.63 -7.70
C LEU A 13 6.17 4.06 -7.43
N ASP A 14 5.13 4.48 -8.15
CA ASP A 14 4.54 5.83 -8.10
C ASP A 14 3.83 6.13 -6.78
N THR A 15 3.46 5.10 -5.99
CA THR A 15 2.85 5.33 -4.68
C THR A 15 3.90 5.84 -3.69
N PRO A 16 3.77 7.06 -3.17
CA PRO A 16 4.82 7.64 -2.34
C PRO A 16 4.84 7.05 -0.93
N PRO A 17 5.97 7.20 -0.21
CA PRO A 17 6.06 6.79 1.18
C PRO A 17 5.19 7.68 2.07
N LEU A 18 4.55 7.11 3.09
CA LEU A 18 3.61 7.83 3.97
C LEU A 18 4.31 8.90 4.83
N TRP A 19 5.60 8.75 5.08
CA TRP A 19 6.47 9.78 5.64
C TRP A 19 7.87 9.70 5.00
N VAL A 20 8.67 10.74 5.22
CA VAL A 20 10.05 10.82 4.71
C VAL A 20 11.01 10.79 5.90
N LYS A 21 12.14 10.09 5.76
CA LYS A 21 13.12 9.86 6.84
C LYS A 21 12.45 9.20 8.04
N LYS A 22 12.36 9.88 9.19
CA LYS A 22 11.89 9.30 10.43
C LYS A 22 10.61 9.97 10.90
N GLN A 23 9.61 9.16 11.25
CA GLN A 23 8.39 9.63 11.88
C GLN A 23 7.86 8.56 12.84
N PHE A 24 7.23 8.98 13.95
CA PHE A 24 6.70 8.07 14.98
C PHE A 24 7.76 7.12 15.60
N GLY A 25 9.03 7.52 15.58
CA GLY A 25 10.14 6.67 16.03
C GLY A 25 10.60 5.63 15.00
N LEU A 26 9.97 5.55 13.83
CA LEU A 26 10.25 4.58 12.78
C LEU A 26 11.03 5.22 11.63
N GLU A 27 12.11 4.57 11.22
CA GLU A 27 12.89 4.97 10.05
C GLU A 27 12.22 4.45 8.78
N GLN A 28 11.91 5.34 7.84
CA GLN A 28 11.38 4.98 6.54
C GLN A 28 12.49 4.38 5.67
N PHE A 29 12.22 3.23 5.07
CA PHE A 29 13.09 2.62 4.09
C PHE A 29 13.23 3.53 2.86
N ASN A 30 14.47 3.83 2.49
CA ASN A 30 14.78 4.62 1.30
C ASN A 30 14.76 3.73 0.05
N PHE A 31 13.55 3.50 -0.47
CA PHE A 31 13.32 2.70 -1.66
C PHE A 31 14.16 3.20 -2.85
N PRO A 32 14.88 2.33 -3.57
CA PRO A 32 15.76 2.77 -4.65
C PRO A 32 14.97 3.25 -5.87
N GLU A 33 15.58 4.12 -6.66
CA GLU A 33 15.12 4.37 -8.03
C GLU A 33 15.39 3.10 -8.86
N VAL A 34 14.37 2.64 -9.59
CA VAL A 34 14.42 1.41 -10.39
C VAL A 34 13.77 1.70 -11.73
N GLU A 35 14.52 1.50 -12.82
CA GLU A 35 13.95 1.52 -14.15
C GLU A 35 13.28 0.18 -14.46
N ILE A 36 12.02 0.23 -14.89
CA ILE A 36 11.25 -0.95 -15.24
C ILE A 36 10.86 -0.91 -16.72
N ALA A 37 11.36 -1.88 -17.48
CA ALA A 37 10.97 -2.12 -18.86
C ALA A 37 10.11 -3.40 -18.97
N GLN A 38 9.04 -3.34 -19.77
CA GLN A 38 8.02 -4.39 -19.91
C GLN A 38 8.60 -5.77 -20.28
N GLN A 39 9.66 -5.79 -21.08
CA GLN A 39 10.29 -6.99 -21.63
C GLN A 39 10.87 -7.96 -20.58
N TRP A 40 11.00 -7.55 -19.32
CA TRP A 40 11.64 -8.36 -18.28
C TRP A 40 10.89 -8.38 -16.94
N LEU A 41 9.57 -8.18 -16.95
CA LEU A 41 8.78 -8.23 -15.72
C LEU A 41 8.26 -9.63 -15.42
N PRO A 42 8.63 -10.23 -14.27
CA PRO A 42 8.00 -11.45 -13.79
C PRO A 42 6.51 -11.20 -13.56
N GLN A 43 5.70 -12.15 -14.02
CA GLN A 43 4.26 -12.14 -13.78
C GLN A 43 3.99 -12.20 -12.27
N ILE A 44 3.17 -11.27 -11.79
CA ILE A 44 2.75 -11.24 -10.39
C ILE A 44 1.79 -12.42 -10.16
N PRO A 45 2.00 -13.23 -9.11
CA PRO A 45 1.12 -14.36 -8.83
C PRO A 45 -0.35 -13.94 -8.70
N GLU A 46 -1.23 -14.74 -9.29
CA GLU A 46 -2.67 -14.55 -9.22
C GLU A 46 -3.26 -15.20 -7.95
N GLY A 47 -4.47 -14.80 -7.55
CA GLY A 47 -5.18 -15.38 -6.41
C GLY A 47 -4.62 -15.05 -5.02
N ILE A 48 -3.46 -14.39 -4.93
CA ILE A 48 -2.89 -13.91 -3.66
C ILE A 48 -3.45 -12.53 -3.28
N ARG A 49 -3.42 -12.23 -1.97
CA ARG A 49 -3.85 -10.94 -1.43
C ARG A 49 -2.95 -9.81 -1.93
N LEU A 50 -3.53 -8.61 -2.07
CA LEU A 50 -2.81 -7.41 -2.53
C LEU A 50 -1.49 -7.17 -1.78
N GLY A 51 -1.44 -7.38 -0.46
CA GLY A 51 -0.19 -7.24 0.32
C GLY A 51 0.95 -8.09 -0.24
N HIS A 52 0.71 -9.39 -0.42
CA HIS A 52 1.70 -10.31 -1.00
C HIS A 52 2.06 -9.96 -2.45
N GLN A 53 1.14 -9.36 -3.21
CA GLN A 53 1.46 -8.87 -4.55
C GLN A 53 2.44 -7.69 -4.48
N MET A 54 2.25 -6.78 -3.53
CA MET A 54 3.16 -5.65 -3.33
C MET A 54 4.52 -6.11 -2.79
N GLU A 55 4.56 -7.15 -1.94
CA GLU A 55 5.80 -7.82 -1.52
C GLU A 55 6.54 -8.45 -2.70
N PHE A 56 5.81 -9.15 -3.59
CA PHE A 56 6.39 -9.69 -4.82
C PHE A 56 6.99 -8.59 -5.70
N ILE A 57 6.23 -7.51 -5.94
CA ILE A 57 6.73 -6.36 -6.72
C ILE A 57 7.95 -5.73 -6.03
N PHE A 58 7.92 -5.52 -4.72
CA PHE A 58 9.04 -4.99 -3.95
C PHE A 58 10.29 -5.86 -4.16
N LEU A 59 10.16 -7.19 -4.01
CA LEU A 59 11.26 -8.13 -4.22
C LEU A 59 11.85 -7.98 -5.63
N GLN A 60 11.01 -7.92 -6.65
CA GLN A 60 11.46 -7.78 -8.03
C GLN A 60 12.17 -6.44 -8.29
N CYS A 61 11.69 -5.35 -7.69
CA CYS A 61 12.34 -4.05 -7.79
C CYS A 61 13.69 -4.02 -7.06
N ILE A 62 13.77 -4.56 -5.84
CA ILE A 62 15.02 -4.62 -5.07
C ILE A 62 16.05 -5.52 -5.76
N ALA A 63 15.63 -6.64 -6.37
CA ALA A 63 16.52 -7.53 -7.10
C ALA A 63 17.21 -6.85 -8.31
N ARG A 64 16.65 -5.75 -8.80
CA ARG A 64 17.23 -4.92 -9.88
C ARG A 64 18.04 -3.74 -9.36
N SER A 65 18.02 -3.48 -8.06
CA SER A 65 18.74 -2.37 -7.48
C SER A 65 20.22 -2.71 -7.31
N GLU A 66 21.11 -1.84 -7.77
CA GLU A 66 22.53 -1.94 -7.46
C GLU A 66 22.82 -1.56 -6.00
N LYS A 67 21.91 -0.84 -5.33
CA LYS A 67 22.09 -0.34 -3.97
C LYS A 67 21.91 -1.44 -2.91
N TYR A 68 20.99 -2.37 -3.16
CA TYR A 68 20.55 -3.34 -2.17
C TYR A 68 20.80 -4.76 -2.63
N GLU A 69 21.33 -5.58 -1.73
CA GLU A 69 21.38 -7.03 -1.91
C GLU A 69 20.30 -7.69 -1.05
N ILE A 70 19.56 -8.64 -1.62
CA ILE A 70 18.56 -9.41 -0.88
C ILE A 70 19.29 -10.55 -0.18
N ILE A 71 19.29 -10.53 1.15
CA ILE A 71 19.88 -11.59 1.98
C ILE A 71 18.83 -12.65 2.30
N ALA A 72 17.63 -12.20 2.64
CA ALA A 72 16.49 -13.08 2.88
C ALA A 72 15.16 -12.34 2.61
N HIS A 73 14.10 -13.08 2.31
CA HIS A 73 12.75 -12.56 2.23
C HIS A 73 11.73 -13.62 2.67
N ASN A 74 10.62 -13.18 3.27
CA ASN A 74 9.54 -14.02 3.80
C ASN A 74 10.05 -15.16 4.70
N GLU A 75 10.99 -14.86 5.59
CA GLU A 75 11.54 -15.85 6.51
C GLU A 75 10.56 -16.08 7.67
N ALA A 76 10.00 -17.29 7.72
CA ALA A 76 9.02 -17.65 8.74
C ALA A 76 9.69 -17.72 10.13
N LEU A 77 9.18 -16.93 11.07
CA LEU A 77 9.53 -17.02 12.49
C LEU A 77 8.81 -18.21 13.10
N ARG A 78 9.56 -19.26 13.43
CA ARG A 78 9.02 -20.49 14.00
C ARG A 78 9.54 -20.73 15.40
N GLU A 79 8.62 -21.06 16.31
CA GLU A 79 8.95 -21.50 17.67
C GLU A 79 8.13 -22.74 17.99
N SER A 80 8.80 -23.80 18.47
CA SER A 80 8.15 -25.07 18.86
C SER A 80 7.19 -25.64 17.79
N GLY A 81 7.57 -25.53 16.51
CA GLY A 81 6.76 -26.03 15.39
C GLY A 81 5.60 -25.13 14.95
N ARG A 82 5.38 -23.97 15.59
CA ARG A 82 4.36 -22.99 15.22
C ARG A 82 4.98 -21.77 14.54
N THR A 83 4.32 -21.21 13.54
CA THR A 83 4.70 -19.93 12.94
C THR A 83 4.14 -18.79 13.79
N LEU A 84 5.02 -17.97 14.36
CA LEU A 84 4.68 -16.79 15.17
C LEU A 84 4.49 -15.53 14.32
N GLY A 85 5.14 -15.51 13.15
CA GLY A 85 5.13 -14.40 12.21
C GLY A 85 6.09 -14.66 11.06
N GLU A 86 6.45 -13.60 10.34
CA GLU A 86 7.42 -13.62 9.26
C GLU A 86 8.24 -12.35 9.28
N VAL A 87 9.51 -12.48 8.87
CA VAL A 87 10.39 -11.36 8.57
C VAL A 87 10.28 -11.10 7.07
N ASP A 88 9.71 -9.96 6.69
CA ASP A 88 9.44 -9.64 5.28
C ASP A 88 10.75 -9.62 4.46
N PHE A 89 11.73 -8.82 4.86
CA PHE A 89 13.00 -8.69 4.15
C PHE A 89 14.19 -8.45 5.09
N ILE A 90 15.30 -9.12 4.79
CA ILE A 90 16.63 -8.73 5.25
C ILE A 90 17.46 -8.35 4.02
N LEU A 91 17.89 -7.10 3.99
CA LEU A 91 18.67 -6.53 2.89
C LEU A 91 20.06 -6.13 3.38
N PHE A 92 21.02 -6.04 2.46
CA PHE A 92 22.30 -5.39 2.72
C PHE A 92 22.43 -4.14 1.85
N ASP A 93 22.57 -2.97 2.47
CA ASP A 93 22.80 -1.71 1.77
C ASP A 93 24.29 -1.61 1.40
N ARG A 94 24.58 -1.73 0.11
CA ARG A 94 25.96 -1.72 -0.40
C ARG A 94 26.65 -0.36 -0.25
N LYS A 95 25.89 0.73 -0.11
CA LYS A 95 26.41 2.10 0.01
C LYS A 95 26.89 2.40 1.42
N ILE A 96 26.08 2.07 2.44
CA ILE A 96 26.43 2.32 3.84
C ILE A 96 27.03 1.10 4.56
N LYS A 97 27.05 -0.07 3.90
CA LYS A 97 27.57 -1.35 4.43
C LYS A 97 26.84 -1.81 5.69
N GLU A 98 25.52 -1.66 5.72
CA GLU A 98 24.67 -2.09 6.84
C GLU A 98 23.63 -3.12 6.40
N TYR A 99 23.26 -4.01 7.32
CA TYR A 99 22.12 -4.90 7.14
C TYR A 99 20.85 -4.21 7.61
N LEU A 100 19.77 -4.35 6.83
CA LEU A 100 18.48 -3.74 7.09
C LEU A 100 17.43 -4.83 7.27
N HIS A 101 16.61 -4.72 8.31
CA HIS A 101 15.34 -5.46 8.41
C HIS A 101 14.25 -4.51 7.93
N VAL A 102 13.59 -4.85 6.82
CA VAL A 102 12.57 -4.00 6.20
C VAL A 102 11.22 -4.66 6.32
N GLU A 103 10.31 -4.02 7.06
CA GLU A 103 8.89 -4.37 7.09
C GLU A 103 8.14 -3.59 6.00
N LEU A 104 7.47 -4.30 5.08
CA LEU A 104 6.73 -3.68 4.00
C LEU A 104 5.28 -3.42 4.41
N THR A 105 4.77 -2.25 4.09
CA THR A 105 3.35 -1.93 4.29
C THR A 105 2.84 -1.11 3.12
N PHE A 106 1.80 -1.63 2.45
CA PHE A 106 1.13 -0.96 1.35
C PHE A 106 -0.37 -0.78 1.66
N LYS A 107 -0.84 0.47 1.80
CA LYS A 107 -2.16 0.77 2.37
C LYS A 107 -2.97 1.79 1.58
N PHE A 108 -4.28 1.70 1.75
CA PHE A 108 -5.26 2.66 1.23
C PHE A 108 -6.07 3.14 2.43
N TYR A 109 -5.95 4.42 2.74
CA TYR A 109 -6.64 5.02 3.87
C TYR A 109 -7.52 6.16 3.41
N ILE A 110 -8.75 6.19 3.90
CA ILE A 110 -9.57 7.39 3.88
C ILE A 110 -9.24 8.22 5.12
N ILE A 111 -9.45 9.52 5.03
CA ILE A 111 -9.25 10.48 6.11
C ILE A 111 -10.62 10.87 6.64
N ASP A 112 -10.90 10.50 7.89
CA ASP A 112 -12.09 10.93 8.61
C ASP A 112 -11.78 12.22 9.40
N PRO A 113 -12.31 13.38 8.98
CA PRO A 113 -12.02 14.66 9.63
C PRO A 113 -12.72 14.81 10.99
N ASP A 114 -13.75 14.01 11.27
CA ASP A 114 -14.52 14.09 12.51
C ASP A 114 -13.72 13.54 13.71
N ILE A 115 -12.67 12.76 13.43
CA ILE A 115 -11.73 12.29 14.43
C ILE A 115 -10.75 13.42 14.77
N SER A 116 -10.80 13.88 16.02
CA SER A 116 -10.00 15.02 16.49
C SER A 116 -8.49 14.80 16.30
N GLU A 117 -7.98 13.64 16.69
CA GLU A 117 -6.56 13.30 16.67
C GLU A 117 -6.07 12.88 15.26
N PRO A 118 -5.17 13.65 14.60
CA PRO A 118 -4.74 13.40 13.23
C PRO A 118 -4.22 11.99 12.95
N ILE A 119 -3.51 11.37 13.90
CA ILE A 119 -2.97 10.01 13.72
C ILE A 119 -4.06 8.93 13.69
N HIS A 120 -5.25 9.22 14.23
CA HIS A 120 -6.39 8.31 14.26
C HIS A 120 -7.35 8.51 13.08
N ARG A 121 -7.18 9.59 12.29
CA ARG A 121 -8.06 9.91 11.16
C ARG A 121 -7.94 8.92 9.99
N LEU A 122 -6.81 8.22 9.90
CA LEU A 122 -6.51 7.34 8.78
C LEU A 122 -7.07 5.95 9.04
N MET A 123 -8.06 5.59 8.24
CA MET A 123 -8.78 4.32 8.37
C MET A 123 -8.98 3.67 7.02
N GLY A 124 -8.98 2.35 6.98
CA GLY A 124 -9.28 1.61 5.78
C GLY A 124 -10.71 1.92 5.33
N PRO A 125 -11.01 1.89 4.03
CA PRO A 125 -12.33 2.27 3.50
C PRO A 125 -13.47 1.42 4.08
N ASN A 126 -13.16 0.19 4.51
CA ASN A 126 -14.12 -0.71 5.16
C ASN A 126 -14.14 -0.62 6.70
N ARG A 127 -13.46 0.37 7.32
CA ARG A 127 -13.28 0.54 8.78
C ARG A 127 -12.66 -0.65 9.55
N ARG A 128 -12.03 -1.59 8.84
CA ARG A 128 -11.42 -2.82 9.40
C ARG A 128 -9.92 -2.68 9.73
N ASP A 129 -9.30 -1.57 9.33
CA ASP A 129 -7.87 -1.34 9.47
C ASP A 129 -7.66 0.13 9.86
N MET A 130 -6.86 0.38 10.88
CA MET A 130 -6.55 1.72 11.37
C MET A 130 -5.05 1.95 11.25
N PHE A 131 -4.65 3.12 10.76
CA PHE A 131 -3.23 3.48 10.66
C PHE A 131 -2.51 3.32 12.00
N PHE A 132 -3.11 3.86 13.07
CA PHE A 132 -2.56 3.79 14.41
C PHE A 132 -2.32 2.34 14.89
N THR A 133 -3.30 1.44 14.72
CA THR A 133 -3.14 0.03 15.10
C THR A 133 -2.04 -0.66 14.28
N LYS A 134 -1.93 -0.35 12.97
CA LYS A 134 -0.86 -0.89 12.14
C LYS A 134 0.52 -0.35 12.57
N LEU A 135 0.59 0.94 12.91
CA LEU A 135 1.80 1.59 13.40
C LEU A 135 2.28 0.97 14.72
N ASP A 136 1.38 0.78 15.68
CA ASP A 136 1.67 0.14 16.96
C ASP A 136 2.14 -1.30 16.79
N LYS A 137 1.48 -2.07 15.90
CA LYS A 137 1.89 -3.43 15.57
C LYS A 137 3.31 -3.48 14.98
N ILE A 138 3.62 -2.61 14.03
CA ILE A 138 4.96 -2.56 13.43
C ILE A 138 6.02 -2.27 14.51
N ARG A 139 5.78 -1.24 15.32
CA ARG A 139 6.75 -0.76 16.30
C ARG A 139 6.97 -1.76 17.44
N ASN A 140 5.88 -2.28 18.00
CA ASN A 140 5.93 -3.04 19.25
C ASN A 140 6.08 -4.55 19.02
N GLU A 141 5.72 -5.05 17.84
CA GLU A 141 5.79 -6.48 17.52
C GLU A 141 6.80 -6.72 16.39
N GLN A 142 6.52 -6.22 15.18
CA GLN A 142 7.22 -6.69 13.96
C GLN A 142 8.71 -6.36 13.94
N LEU A 143 9.10 -5.10 14.20
CA LEU A 143 10.51 -4.68 14.16
C LEU A 143 11.36 -5.28 15.30
N GLY A 144 10.72 -5.76 16.38
CA GLY A 144 11.41 -6.41 17.49
C GLY A 144 11.66 -7.90 17.26
N GLN A 145 11.10 -8.50 16.20
CA GLN A 145 11.09 -9.96 16.02
C GLN A 145 12.48 -10.58 15.95
N LEU A 146 13.46 -9.89 15.35
CA LEU A 146 14.85 -10.37 15.25
C LEU A 146 15.59 -10.42 16.60
N SER A 147 15.02 -9.83 17.66
CA SER A 147 15.55 -9.92 19.03
C SER A 147 14.94 -11.06 19.85
N THR A 148 13.94 -11.77 19.31
CA THR A 148 13.33 -12.94 19.96
C THR A 148 14.17 -14.21 19.75
N PRO A 149 14.01 -15.28 20.56
CA PRO A 149 14.71 -16.55 20.32
C PRO A 149 14.53 -17.09 18.90
N ALA A 150 13.30 -17.06 18.36
CA ALA A 150 13.02 -17.47 16.99
C ALA A 150 13.72 -16.58 15.95
N GLY A 151 13.78 -15.26 16.21
CA GLY A 151 14.51 -14.31 15.36
C GLY A 151 16.02 -14.53 15.37
N LEU A 152 16.59 -14.81 16.54
CA LEU A 152 18.02 -15.14 16.68
C LEU A 152 18.37 -16.42 15.89
N SER A 153 17.50 -17.42 15.88
CA SER A 153 17.70 -18.61 15.03
C SER A 153 17.70 -18.30 13.52
N ILE A 154 16.91 -17.31 13.07
CA ILE A 154 16.98 -16.83 11.69
C ILE A 154 18.34 -16.18 11.43
N LEU A 155 18.82 -15.32 12.34
CA LEU A 155 20.12 -14.68 12.20
C LEU A 155 21.28 -15.69 12.20
N GLU A 156 21.22 -16.73 13.03
CA GLU A 156 22.21 -17.83 13.02
C GLU A 156 22.21 -18.58 11.68
N LYS A 157 21.03 -18.98 11.18
CA LYS A 157 20.87 -19.63 9.86
C LYS A 157 21.47 -18.79 8.74
N LEU A 158 21.27 -17.47 8.78
CA LEU A 158 21.77 -16.52 7.79
C LEU A 158 23.23 -16.11 8.03
N LYS A 159 23.88 -16.60 9.10
CA LYS A 159 25.24 -16.21 9.53
C LYS A 159 25.39 -14.70 9.81
N LEU A 160 24.36 -14.11 10.41
CA LEU A 160 24.24 -12.69 10.77
C LEU A 160 24.17 -12.44 12.28
N PHE A 161 24.38 -13.47 13.12
CA PHE A 161 24.22 -13.38 14.58
C PHE A 161 25.11 -12.33 15.27
N ASP A 162 26.26 -11.99 14.67
CA ASP A 162 27.19 -10.97 15.15
C ASP A 162 27.02 -9.61 14.45
N LYS A 163 26.04 -9.49 13.54
CA LYS A 163 25.81 -8.29 12.73
C LYS A 163 24.72 -7.43 13.34
N LYS A 164 24.94 -6.12 13.28
CA LYS A 164 23.90 -5.14 13.58
C LYS A 164 22.91 -5.11 12.41
N ILE A 165 21.64 -5.40 12.70
CA ILE A 165 20.53 -5.28 11.75
C ILE A 165 19.74 -4.03 12.11
N VAL A 166 19.59 -3.10 11.16
CA VAL A 166 18.89 -1.82 11.37
C VAL A 166 17.42 -1.98 10.92
N PRO A 167 16.44 -1.84 11.83
CA PRO A 167 15.04 -1.94 11.48
C PRO A 167 14.56 -0.69 10.71
N GLN A 168 13.86 -0.90 9.61
CA GLN A 168 13.24 0.13 8.78
C GLN A 168 11.85 -0.32 8.31
N VAL A 169 11.03 0.65 7.90
CA VAL A 169 9.68 0.39 7.41
C VAL A 169 9.54 0.95 6.01
N CYS A 170 9.12 0.13 5.04
CA CYS A 170 8.68 0.62 3.74
C CYS A 170 7.17 0.85 3.79
N PHE A 171 6.74 1.98 4.34
CA PHE A 171 5.31 2.33 4.42
C PHE A 171 4.91 3.17 3.20
N LYS A 172 4.24 2.57 2.22
CA LYS A 172 3.67 3.24 1.04
C LYS A 172 2.16 3.28 1.16
N ALA A 173 1.54 4.42 0.81
CA ALA A 173 0.10 4.55 0.95
C ALA A 173 -0.54 5.53 -0.03
N GLN A 174 -1.81 5.29 -0.32
CA GLN A 174 -2.70 6.24 -0.98
C GLN A 174 -3.77 6.70 0.01
N LEU A 175 -3.92 8.02 0.12
CA LEU A 175 -4.80 8.71 1.04
C LEU A 175 -5.96 9.35 0.29
N PHE A 176 -7.15 9.32 0.88
CA PHE A 176 -8.37 9.82 0.28
C PHE A 176 -9.05 10.81 1.22
N LEU A 177 -9.26 12.03 0.75
CA LEU A 177 -9.91 13.11 1.51
C LEU A 177 -11.44 13.00 1.43
N PRO A 178 -12.21 13.58 2.36
CA PRO A 178 -13.64 13.74 2.15
C PRO A 178 -13.92 14.51 0.86
N PHE A 179 -14.96 14.10 0.13
CA PHE A 179 -15.39 14.82 -1.06
C PHE A 179 -15.75 16.27 -0.71
N GLY A 180 -15.25 17.22 -1.51
CA GLY A 180 -15.38 18.66 -1.26
C GLY A 180 -14.37 19.26 -0.28
N ALA A 181 -13.50 18.47 0.35
CA ALA A 181 -12.43 19.00 1.19
C ALA A 181 -11.26 19.52 0.34
N GLU A 182 -10.89 20.78 0.52
CA GLU A 182 -9.74 21.38 -0.18
C GLU A 182 -8.38 20.91 0.40
N HIS A 183 -8.34 20.66 1.71
CA HIS A 183 -7.11 20.30 2.41
C HIS A 183 -7.39 19.25 3.50
N GLY A 184 -6.55 18.22 3.53
CA GLY A 184 -6.45 17.33 4.69
C GLY A 184 -5.36 17.81 5.62
N HIS A 185 -5.72 18.12 6.86
CA HIS A 185 -4.72 18.27 7.93
C HIS A 185 -4.18 16.88 8.32
N ILE A 186 -3.26 16.37 7.50
CA ILE A 186 -2.61 15.06 7.69
C ILE A 186 -1.15 15.17 8.11
N ARG A 187 -0.63 16.39 8.34
CA ARG A 187 0.72 16.55 8.89
C ARG A 187 0.81 15.79 10.22
N PRO A 188 1.92 15.08 10.47
CA PRO A 188 3.21 15.14 9.76
C PRO A 188 3.33 14.19 8.55
N LEU A 189 2.25 13.55 8.09
CA LEU A 189 2.26 12.62 6.97
C LEU A 189 2.46 13.33 5.61
N ASN A 190 2.97 12.57 4.64
CA ASN A 190 3.30 13.04 3.31
C ASN A 190 2.04 13.38 2.49
N THR A 191 1.89 14.64 2.10
CA THR A 191 0.76 15.09 1.28
C THR A 191 0.79 14.55 -0.16
N ALA A 192 1.95 14.10 -0.66
CA ALA A 192 2.02 13.43 -1.95
C ALA A 192 1.23 12.11 -1.98
N CYS A 193 0.92 11.52 -0.81
CA CYS A 193 0.08 10.34 -0.73
C CYS A 193 -1.41 10.61 -1.04
N ILE A 194 -1.86 11.86 -1.11
CA ILE A 194 -3.26 12.18 -1.45
C ILE A 194 -3.51 11.77 -2.91
N ALA A 195 -4.27 10.70 -3.10
CA ALA A 195 -4.55 10.10 -4.41
C ALA A 195 -5.96 10.38 -4.92
N GLY A 196 -6.83 10.96 -4.08
CA GLY A 196 -8.21 11.23 -4.43
C GLY A 196 -9.07 11.52 -3.21
N TYR A 197 -10.35 11.16 -3.30
CA TYR A 197 -11.34 11.45 -2.26
C TYR A 197 -12.22 10.25 -1.89
N TRP A 198 -13.10 10.41 -0.92
CA TRP A 198 -14.13 9.44 -0.58
C TRP A 198 -15.45 10.17 -0.35
N LEU A 199 -16.55 9.47 -0.62
CA LEU A 199 -17.90 9.98 -0.39
C LEU A 199 -18.83 8.85 0.03
N ARG A 200 -19.92 9.24 0.68
CA ARG A 200 -21.02 8.33 0.97
C ARG A 200 -21.81 8.01 -0.31
N PHE A 201 -22.47 6.86 -0.30
CA PHE A 201 -23.22 6.37 -1.46
C PHE A 201 -24.33 7.32 -1.94
N ASP A 202 -24.99 8.03 -1.02
CA ASP A 202 -26.02 9.03 -1.34
C ASP A 202 -25.46 10.22 -2.14
N ALA A 203 -24.27 10.72 -1.75
CA ALA A 203 -23.58 11.79 -2.45
C ALA A 203 -23.19 11.41 -3.89
N PHE A 204 -22.94 10.12 -4.16
CA PHE A 204 -22.65 9.63 -5.51
C PHE A 204 -23.86 9.71 -6.45
N ASN A 205 -25.09 9.81 -5.92
CA ASN A 205 -26.30 10.00 -6.71
C ASN A 205 -26.60 11.48 -7.04
N SER A 206 -25.74 12.40 -6.61
CA SER A 206 -25.89 13.83 -6.90
C SER A 206 -25.67 14.14 -8.39
N PRO A 207 -26.22 15.25 -8.91
CA PRO A 207 -26.10 15.64 -10.32
C PRO A 207 -24.66 15.69 -10.83
N GLU A 208 -23.70 16.03 -9.97
CA GLU A 208 -22.28 16.11 -10.33
C GLU A 208 -21.71 14.80 -10.89
N PHE A 209 -22.27 13.65 -10.52
CA PHE A 209 -21.78 12.34 -10.94
C PHE A 209 -22.56 11.74 -12.10
N LYS A 210 -23.71 12.30 -12.50
CA LYS A 210 -24.62 11.65 -13.46
C LYS A 210 -24.04 11.50 -14.86
N ASP A 211 -23.26 12.47 -15.31
CA ASP A 211 -22.67 12.48 -16.66
C ASP A 211 -21.26 11.85 -16.71
N GLY A 212 -20.84 11.16 -15.64
CA GLY A 212 -19.52 10.54 -15.56
C GLY A 212 -19.45 9.15 -16.18
N LEU A 213 -18.24 8.76 -16.56
CA LEU A 213 -17.88 7.40 -16.96
C LEU A 213 -17.02 6.76 -15.85
N TYR A 214 -17.36 5.55 -15.45
CA TYR A 214 -16.86 4.92 -14.23
C TYR A 214 -16.32 3.50 -14.42
N PHE A 215 -15.37 3.11 -13.59
CA PHE A 215 -14.87 1.74 -13.52
C PHE A 215 -14.64 1.36 -12.06
N ILE A 216 -15.01 0.13 -11.69
CA ILE A 216 -14.73 -0.42 -10.36
C ILE A 216 -13.56 -1.38 -10.50
N PRO A 217 -12.30 -0.94 -10.26
CA PRO A 217 -11.14 -1.81 -10.34
C PRO A 217 -11.20 -2.97 -9.35
N TYR A 218 -10.65 -4.11 -9.76
CA TYR A 218 -10.35 -5.18 -8.83
C TYR A 218 -9.33 -4.72 -7.80
N LYS A 219 -9.30 -5.39 -6.63
CA LYS A 219 -8.42 -4.98 -5.53
C LYS A 219 -6.94 -4.96 -5.90
N TYR A 220 -6.50 -5.85 -6.79
CA TYR A 220 -5.12 -5.90 -7.29
C TYR A 220 -4.76 -4.74 -8.24
N GLU A 221 -5.77 -4.05 -8.78
CA GLU A 221 -5.61 -2.90 -9.65
C GLU A 221 -5.70 -1.58 -8.88
N TRP A 222 -5.99 -1.62 -7.57
CA TRP A 222 -6.07 -0.41 -6.77
C TRP A 222 -4.82 0.47 -6.84
N PRO A 223 -3.58 -0.01 -6.96
CA PRO A 223 -2.41 0.85 -7.17
C PRO A 223 -2.36 1.51 -8.56
N VAL A 224 -3.02 0.94 -9.56
CA VAL A 224 -2.88 1.29 -10.98
C VAL A 224 -3.41 2.70 -11.26
N ASN A 225 -2.76 3.40 -12.19
CA ASN A 225 -3.19 4.69 -12.71
C ASN A 225 -4.43 4.50 -13.62
N PRO A 226 -5.55 5.19 -13.37
CA PRO A 226 -6.78 5.03 -14.17
C PRO A 226 -6.61 5.36 -15.66
N SER A 227 -5.61 6.17 -16.04
CA SER A 227 -5.38 6.53 -17.45
C SER A 227 -5.03 5.34 -18.35
N PHE A 228 -4.62 4.21 -17.76
CA PHE A 228 -4.37 2.98 -18.50
C PHE A 228 -5.63 2.13 -18.76
N ASN A 229 -6.77 2.53 -18.22
CA ASN A 229 -8.02 1.81 -18.39
C ASN A 229 -8.77 2.31 -19.62
N GLU A 230 -9.26 1.38 -20.43
CA GLU A 230 -9.99 1.69 -21.67
C GLU A 230 -11.51 1.50 -21.51
N SER A 231 -11.95 0.72 -20.52
CA SER A 231 -13.36 0.34 -20.36
C SER A 231 -14.02 1.07 -19.21
N TYR A 232 -15.05 1.84 -19.51
CA TYR A 232 -15.85 2.54 -18.51
C TYR A 232 -17.33 2.30 -18.75
N MET A 233 -18.07 2.31 -17.65
CA MET A 233 -19.52 2.15 -17.55
C MET A 233 -20.17 3.52 -17.30
N THR A 234 -21.43 3.65 -17.68
CA THR A 234 -22.26 4.82 -17.36
C THR A 234 -22.52 4.93 -15.85
N HIS A 235 -22.97 6.10 -15.40
CA HIS A 235 -23.42 6.30 -14.01
C HIS A 235 -24.48 5.28 -13.58
N TYR A 236 -25.46 4.99 -14.45
CA TYR A 236 -26.52 4.03 -14.15
C TYR A 236 -25.97 2.61 -13.90
N GLU A 237 -25.11 2.11 -14.78
CA GLU A 237 -24.53 0.78 -14.67
C GLU A 237 -23.65 0.64 -13.42
N VAL A 238 -22.77 1.62 -13.15
CA VAL A 238 -21.92 1.57 -11.96
C VAL A 238 -22.74 1.70 -10.68
N LEU A 239 -23.85 2.44 -10.69
CA LEU A 239 -24.72 2.61 -9.53
C LEU A 239 -25.36 1.27 -9.11
N LEU A 240 -25.74 0.42 -10.08
CA LEU A 240 -26.24 -0.93 -9.81
C LEU A 240 -25.19 -1.79 -9.09
N GLU A 241 -23.94 -1.75 -9.57
CA GLU A 241 -22.82 -2.46 -8.94
C GLU A 241 -22.50 -1.93 -7.55
N LEU A 242 -22.45 -0.61 -7.38
CA LEU A 242 -22.20 0.03 -6.09
C LEU A 242 -23.30 -0.32 -5.09
N ASN A 243 -24.57 -0.39 -5.49
CA ASN A 243 -25.67 -0.79 -4.61
C ASN A 243 -25.42 -2.18 -3.99
N ILE A 244 -25.02 -3.16 -4.82
CA ILE A 244 -24.68 -4.51 -4.35
C ILE A 244 -23.51 -4.48 -3.35
N ARG A 245 -22.50 -3.62 -3.59
CA ARG A 245 -21.34 -3.45 -2.69
C ARG A 245 -21.74 -2.83 -1.36
N MET A 246 -22.64 -1.84 -1.36
CA MET A 246 -23.13 -1.19 -0.15
C MET A 246 -23.91 -2.17 0.73
N ILE A 247 -24.77 -3.00 0.14
CA ILE A 247 -25.50 -4.07 0.86
C ILE A 247 -24.53 -5.05 1.52
N LYS A 248 -23.38 -5.32 0.89
CA LYS A 248 -22.34 -6.22 1.42
C LYS A 248 -21.35 -5.54 2.36
N GLU A 249 -21.62 -4.29 2.78
CA GLU A 249 -20.72 -3.48 3.61
C GLU A 249 -19.28 -3.49 3.08
N ASN A 250 -19.17 -3.27 1.77
CA ASN A 250 -17.92 -3.24 1.06
C ASN A 250 -17.77 -1.91 0.35
N ALA A 251 -16.80 -1.10 0.75
CA ALA A 251 -16.45 0.15 0.11
C ALA A 251 -15.51 -0.12 -1.07
N PRO A 252 -15.97 0.00 -2.34
CA PRO A 252 -15.12 -0.18 -3.49
C PRO A 252 -14.37 1.11 -3.81
N LEU A 253 -13.19 0.93 -4.40
CA LEU A 253 -12.53 2.00 -5.14
C LEU A 253 -13.24 2.16 -6.48
N VAL A 254 -13.40 3.40 -6.93
CA VAL A 254 -14.01 3.77 -8.20
C VAL A 254 -13.05 4.70 -8.93
N TRP A 255 -12.89 4.46 -10.22
CA TRP A 255 -12.26 5.38 -11.15
C TRP A 255 -13.33 6.13 -11.91
N ARG A 256 -13.13 7.43 -12.09
CA ARG A 256 -13.97 8.26 -12.96
C ARG A 256 -13.13 8.89 -14.04
N LYS A 257 -13.59 8.79 -15.29
CA LYS A 257 -13.05 9.53 -16.42
C LYS A 257 -13.87 10.82 -16.59
N LYS A 258 -13.27 11.98 -16.34
CA LYS A 258 -13.92 13.29 -16.58
C LYS A 258 -13.74 13.75 -18.02
N SER A 259 -12.59 13.44 -18.59
CA SER A 259 -12.18 13.75 -19.96
C SER A 259 -11.11 12.75 -20.40
N ASP A 260 -10.61 12.85 -21.63
CA ASP A 260 -9.57 11.94 -22.12
C ASP A 260 -8.23 12.05 -21.37
N SER A 261 -7.98 13.17 -20.69
CA SER A 261 -6.75 13.41 -19.92
C SER A 261 -6.95 13.51 -18.41
N THR A 262 -8.19 13.56 -17.92
CA THR A 262 -8.48 13.82 -16.51
C THR A 262 -9.23 12.65 -15.89
N PHE A 263 -8.59 12.03 -14.91
CA PHE A 263 -9.11 10.89 -14.18
C PHE A 263 -9.14 11.17 -12.68
N GLU A 264 -10.16 10.66 -12.02
CA GLU A 264 -10.33 10.75 -10.58
C GLU A 264 -10.40 9.35 -9.97
N LYS A 265 -10.03 9.27 -8.71
CA LYS A 265 -10.03 8.05 -7.92
C LYS A 265 -10.73 8.32 -6.61
N PHE A 266 -11.71 7.51 -6.25
CA PHE A 266 -12.39 7.70 -4.98
C PHE A 266 -12.99 6.43 -4.40
N PHE A 267 -13.19 6.41 -3.09
CA PHE A 267 -13.98 5.38 -2.42
C PHE A 267 -15.43 5.80 -2.28
N VAL A 268 -16.35 4.87 -2.51
CA VAL A 268 -17.76 5.02 -2.13
C VAL A 268 -18.01 4.21 -0.87
N VAL A 269 -18.52 4.82 0.19
CA VAL A 269 -18.73 4.18 1.51
C VAL A 269 -20.21 4.06 1.87
N TRP A 270 -20.55 3.07 2.68
CA TRP A 270 -21.94 2.75 3.05
C TRP A 270 -22.42 3.39 4.35
N TRP A 271 -21.48 3.93 5.15
CA TRP A 271 -21.71 4.41 6.51
C TRP A 271 -21.77 5.92 6.62
#